data_AF-A0A093RHE7-F1
#
_entry.id   AF-A0A093RHE7-F1
#
_cell.length_a   1.000
_cell.length_b   1.000
_cell.length_c   1.000
_cell.angle_alpha   90.00
_cell.angle_beta   90.00
_cell.angle_gamma   90.00
#
_symmetry.space_group_name_H-M   'P 1'
#
loop_
_entity.id
_entity.type
_entity.pdbx_description
1 polymer ?
#
loop_
_entity_poly.entity_id
_entity_poly.type
_entity_poly.pdbx_seq_one_letter_code
_entity_poly.pdbx_strand_id
1 'polypeptide(L)' 'TDFCGPPKTVPHASLILNKHYYVGQVLHFKCQSGYDKRPPTSGTRRCKKVNGKIIWTHLDMRCTNDSS' A
#
# COMPACT_ATOMS: atom_id res chain seq x y z
N THR A 1 -6.13 -21.39 4.06
CA THR A 1 -5.49 -20.08 4.30
C THR A 1 -6.24 -19.03 3.52
N ASP A 2 -6.65 -17.94 4.17
CA ASP A 2 -7.32 -16.84 3.47
C ASP A 2 -6.24 -15.96 2.77
N PHE A 3 -6.39 -15.77 1.46
CA PHE A 3 -5.46 -14.97 0.64
C PHE A 3 -6.04 -13.61 0.31
N CYS A 4 -5.15 -12.63 0.24
CA CYS A 4 -5.50 -11.30 -0.22
C CYS A 4 -5.19 -11.20 -1.71
N GLY A 5 -6.13 -10.64 -2.46
CA GLY A 5 -5.86 -10.25 -3.84
C GLY A 5 -4.72 -9.22 -3.90
N PRO A 6 -4.13 -9.00 -5.08
CA PRO A 6 -3.08 -7.99 -5.25
C PRO A 6 -3.55 -6.64 -4.69
N PRO A 7 -2.71 -5.94 -3.90
CA PRO A 7 -3.06 -4.62 -3.36
C PRO A 7 -3.21 -3.62 -4.50
N LYS A 8 -4.07 -2.60 -4.32
CA LYS A 8 -4.10 -1.46 -5.24
C LYS A 8 -2.72 -0.82 -5.30
N THR A 9 -2.19 -0.66 -6.50
CA THR A 9 -0.94 0.07 -6.73
C THR A 9 -1.12 1.54 -6.35
N VAL A 10 -0.08 2.12 -5.76
CA VAL A 10 0.00 3.56 -5.53
C VAL A 10 0.94 4.11 -6.59
N PRO A 11 0.51 5.09 -7.42
CA PRO A 11 1.36 5.66 -8.44
C PRO A 11 2.59 6.29 -7.78
N HIS A 12 3.76 6.09 -8.39
CA HIS A 12 5.05 6.59 -7.89
C HIS A 12 5.42 6.10 -6.47
N ALA A 13 4.90 4.95 -6.04
CA ALA A 13 5.32 4.28 -4.82
C ALA A 13 5.94 2.93 -5.13
N SER A 14 7.02 2.63 -4.42
CA SER A 14 7.64 1.31 -4.40
C SER A 14 6.98 0.45 -3.34
N LEU A 15 6.56 -0.76 -3.74
CA LEU A 15 6.11 -1.83 -2.86
C LEU A 15 7.09 -2.99 -3.00
N ILE A 16 7.48 -3.58 -1.86
CA ILE A 16 8.19 -4.86 -1.88
C ILE A 16 7.17 -5.94 -2.25
N LEU A 17 7.17 -6.31 -3.53
CA LEU A 17 6.26 -7.31 -4.09
C LEU A 17 6.61 -8.69 -3.54
N ASN A 18 5.71 -9.25 -2.74
CA ASN A 18 5.74 -10.66 -2.39
C ASN A 18 4.84 -11.45 -3.34
N LYS A 19 5.26 -12.64 -3.76
CA LYS A 19 4.47 -13.52 -4.65
C LYS A 19 3.12 -13.92 -4.05
N HIS A 20 3.00 -13.94 -2.72
CA HIS A 20 1.78 -14.30 -2.01
C HIS A 20 1.45 -13.25 -0.94
N TYR A 21 0.18 -12.84 -0.89
CA TYR A 21 -0.35 -11.93 0.12
C TYR A 21 -1.32 -12.68 1.03
N TYR A 22 -0.95 -12.83 2.29
CA TYR A 22 -1.78 -13.53 3.29
C TYR A 22 -2.62 -12.52 4.10
N VAL A 23 -3.78 -12.96 4.59
CA VAL A 23 -4.53 -12.17 5.58
C VAL A 23 -3.67 -11.97 6.83
N GLY A 24 -3.65 -10.72 7.33
CA GLY A 24 -2.77 -10.29 8.43
C GLY A 24 -1.44 -9.69 7.97
N GLN A 25 -1.04 -9.89 6.71
CA GLN A 25 0.20 -9.34 6.17
C GLN A 25 0.15 -7.81 6.10
N VAL A 26 1.27 -7.18 6.47
CA VAL A 26 1.49 -5.74 6.40
C VAL A 26 2.43 -5.43 5.24
N LEU A 27 1.95 -4.62 4.32
CA LEU A 27 2.71 -4.11 3.20
C LEU A 27 3.20 -2.70 3.51
N HIS A 28 4.47 -2.46 3.26
CA HIS A 28 5.11 -1.16 3.44
C HIS A 28 5.27 -0.50 2.08
N PHE A 29 4.68 0.68 1.94
CA PHE A 29 4.78 1.51 0.75
C PHE A 29 5.69 2.69 1.05
N LYS A 30 6.56 3.01 0.10
CA LYS A 30 7.44 4.19 0.16
C LYS A 30 7.38 4.91 -1.16
N CYS A 31 7.24 6.24 -1.15
CA CYS A 31 7.28 7.01 -2.38
C CYS A 31 8.65 6.85 -3.06
N GLN A 32 8.63 6.82 -4.38
CA GLN A 32 9.83 6.93 -5.19
C GLN A 32 10.46 8.30 -4.97
N SER A 33 11.79 8.36 -5.06
CA SER A 33 12.54 9.61 -4.96
C SER A 33 12.02 10.64 -5.97
N GLY A 34 11.65 11.83 -5.49
CA GLY A 34 11.07 12.90 -6.32
C GLY A 34 9.56 13.03 -6.19
N TYR A 35 8.87 12.02 -5.64
CA TYR A 35 7.43 12.06 -5.34
C TYR A 35 7.14 12.03 -3.83
N ASP A 36 8.19 12.09 -3.02
CA ASP A 36 8.18 12.18 -1.56
C ASP A 36 8.16 13.65 -1.07
N LYS A 37 7.69 14.59 -1.89
CA LYS A 37 7.71 16.02 -1.58
C LYS A 37 6.66 16.43 -0.55
N ARG A 38 5.58 15.66 -0.39
CA ARG A 38 4.50 15.92 0.58
C ARG A 38 4.24 14.72 1.48
N PRO A 39 4.19 14.90 2.81
CA PRO A 39 3.79 13.84 3.72
C PRO A 39 2.28 13.53 3.57
N PRO A 40 1.86 12.25 3.76
CA PRO A 40 2.69 11.11 4.13
C PRO A 40 3.43 10.52 2.91
N THR A 41 4.75 10.40 3.02
CA THR A 41 5.67 9.85 1.98
C THR A 41 5.91 8.35 2.11
N SER A 42 5.39 7.76 3.18
CA SER A 42 5.40 6.33 3.45
C SER A 42 4.10 5.96 4.16
N GLY A 43 3.73 4.70 4.05
CA GLY A 43 2.53 4.20 4.69
C GLY A 43 2.48 2.70 4.67
N THR A 44 1.54 2.15 5.45
CA THR A 44 1.36 0.72 5.54
C THR A 44 -0.06 0.32 5.17
N ARG A 45 -0.19 -0.83 4.52
CA ARG A 45 -1.47 -1.42 4.20
C ARG A 45 -1.52 -2.81 4.78
N ARG A 46 -2.53 -3.07 5.61
CA ARG A 46 -2.74 -4.39 6.17
C ARG A 46 -3.89 -5.07 5.45
N CYS A 47 -3.73 -6.35 5.15
CA CYS A 47 -4.87 -7.13 4.71
C CYS A 47 -5.63 -7.66 5.93
N LYS A 48 -6.94 -7.41 5.99
CA LYS A 48 -7.81 -7.87 7.08
C LYS A 48 -9.07 -8.52 6.52
N LYS A 49 -9.59 -9.51 7.24
CA LYS A 49 -10.92 -10.08 7.01
C LYS A 49 -11.91 -9.32 7.90
N VAL A 50 -12.79 -8.54 7.30
CA VAL A 50 -13.80 -7.75 8.01
C VAL A 50 -15.16 -8.26 7.57
N ASN A 51 -15.96 -8.75 8.51
CA ASN A 51 -17.29 -9.29 8.26
C ASN A 51 -17.33 -10.35 7.13
N GLY A 52 -16.37 -11.29 7.15
CA GLY A 52 -16.23 -12.34 6.13
C GLY A 52 -15.58 -11.90 4.81
N LYS A 53 -15.41 -10.59 4.56
CA LYS A 53 -14.79 -10.05 3.35
C LYS A 53 -13.31 -9.72 3.55
N ILE A 54 -12.46 -10.17 2.64
CA ILE A 54 -11.03 -9.85 2.65
C ILE A 54 -10.84 -8.49 1.99
N ILE A 55 -10.33 -7.51 2.76
CA ILE A 55 -10.08 -6.16 2.29
C ILE A 55 -8.69 -5.68 2.69
N TRP A 56 -8.12 -4.84 1.82
CA TRP A 56 -6.97 -4.04 2.17
C TRP A 56 -7.41 -2.81 2.95
N THR A 57 -6.68 -2.46 4.02
CA THR A 57 -6.93 -1.21 4.75
C THR A 57 -6.74 0.00 3.84
N HIS A 58 -7.37 1.11 4.24
CA HIS A 58 -7.13 2.40 3.61
C HIS A 58 -5.65 2.78 3.71
N LEU A 59 -5.16 3.51 2.71
CA LEU A 59 -3.80 4.02 2.66
C LEU A 59 -3.89 5.47 2.18
N ASP A 60 -3.69 6.41 3.10
CA ASP A 60 -3.83 7.86 2.88
C ASP A 60 -2.60 8.52 2.24
N MET A 61 -1.57 7.73 1.97
CA MET A 61 -0.34 8.14 1.31
C MET A 61 -0.59 8.51 -0.16
N ARG A 62 -0.09 9.68 -0.57
CA ARG A 62 -0.10 10.15 -1.96
C ARG A 62 1.30 10.60 -2.34
N CYS A 63 1.87 9.96 -3.34
CA CYS A 63 3.17 10.33 -3.89
C CYS A 63 2.96 11.38 -4.99
N THR A 64 3.21 12.64 -4.66
CA THR A 64 3.11 13.77 -5.58
C THR A 64 4.47 14.41 -5.71
N ASN A 65 4.90 14.66 -6.95
CA ASN A 65 5.98 15.58 -7.22
C ASN A 65 5.44 17.01 -7.08
N ASP A 66 6.29 17.96 -6.70
CA ASP A 66 5.91 19.38 -6.58
C ASP A 66 5.83 20.09 -7.95
N SER A 67 5.78 19.32 -9.03
CA SER A 67 5.60 19.83 -10.39
C SER A 67 4.18 20.35 -10.57
N SER A 68 3.96 21.61 -10.14
CA SER A 68 2.95 22.50 -10.73
C SER A 68 3.42 23.00 -12.10
#